data_AF-A0A069ZJR5-F1
#
_entry.id   AF-A0A069ZJR5-F1
#
_cell.length_a   1.000
_cell.length_b   1.000
_cell.length_c   1.000
_cell.angle_alpha   90.00
_cell.angle_beta   90.00
_cell.angle_gamma   90.00
#
_symmetry.space_group_name_H-M   'P 1'
#
loop_
_entity.id
_entity.type
_entity.pdbx_description
1 polymer ?
#
loop_
_entity_poly.entity_id
_entity_poly.type
_entity_poly.pdbx_seq_one_letter_code
_entity_poly.pdbx_strand_id
1 'polypeptide(L)'
;MKGLPWGIYYNRYHKNTYNPIALEQEVASLMADDDVTKKSGIYKYVLEKAIGNDDPSVLGIRAFSDSQKRTVYEQQGGICTCCGKKYKYEEMEGDHIKPWSKGGKTEIENLQMLCRDCNRRKSNK
;
A
#
# COMPACT_ATOMS: atom_id res chain seq x y z
N MET A 1 16.62 5.54 -14.47
CA MET A 1 15.65 5.31 -15.57
C MET A 1 16.02 4.15 -16.53
N LYS A 2 16.99 3.28 -16.21
CA LYS A 2 17.22 2.05 -17.00
C LYS A 2 16.27 0.95 -16.49
N GLY A 3 15.59 0.23 -17.38
CA GLY A 3 14.81 -0.97 -17.04
C GLY A 3 13.28 -0.87 -17.10
N LEU A 4 12.69 0.26 -17.55
CA LEU A 4 11.24 0.34 -17.79
C LEU A 4 10.89 -0.06 -19.23
N PRO A 5 9.78 -0.81 -19.46
CA PRO A 5 9.36 -1.22 -20.79
C PRO A 5 8.63 -0.08 -21.53
N TRP A 6 9.39 0.93 -21.98
CA TRP A 6 8.84 2.16 -22.55
C TRP A 6 7.87 1.95 -23.72
N GLY A 7 8.10 0.95 -24.58
CA GLY A 7 7.17 0.65 -25.68
C GLY A 7 5.77 0.25 -25.19
N ILE A 8 5.70 -0.53 -24.10
CA ILE A 8 4.43 -0.92 -23.49
C ILE A 8 3.73 0.30 -22.89
N TYR A 9 4.49 1.16 -22.20
CA TYR A 9 3.94 2.36 -21.57
C TYR A 9 3.46 3.35 -22.61
N TYR A 10 4.25 3.61 -23.65
CA TYR A 10 3.84 4.47 -24.76
C TYR A 10 2.53 3.95 -25.34
N ASN A 11 2.47 2.69 -25.79
CA ASN A 11 1.28 2.12 -26.40
C ASN A 11 0.01 2.26 -25.54
N ARG A 12 0.14 2.11 -24.22
CA ARG A 12 -0.99 2.20 -23.28
C ARG A 12 -1.38 3.64 -22.91
N TYR A 13 -0.41 4.53 -22.75
CA TYR A 13 -0.62 5.81 -22.08
C TYR A 13 -0.55 7.04 -23.00
N HIS A 14 0.10 6.96 -24.17
CA HIS A 14 0.41 8.13 -25.01
C HIS A 14 -0.79 8.95 -25.51
N LYS A 15 -2.00 8.35 -25.57
CA LYS A 15 -3.21 9.03 -26.06
C LYS A 15 -3.92 9.87 -25.01
N ASN A 16 -3.56 9.73 -23.74
CA ASN A 16 -4.22 10.46 -22.66
C ASN A 16 -3.60 11.84 -22.50
N THR A 17 -4.39 12.77 -21.95
CA THR A 17 -3.90 14.09 -21.57
C THR A 17 -3.45 14.05 -20.12
N TYR A 18 -2.23 14.51 -19.87
CA TYR A 18 -1.66 14.58 -18.53
C TYR A 18 -1.33 16.01 -18.17
N ASN A 19 -1.40 16.33 -16.86
CA ASN A 19 -0.78 17.54 -16.32
C ASN A 19 0.66 17.19 -15.91
N PRO A 20 1.70 17.63 -16.64
CA PRO A 20 3.08 17.23 -16.38
C PRO A 20 3.56 17.66 -14.98
N ILE A 21 3.15 18.84 -14.53
CA ILE A 21 3.53 19.38 -13.22
C ILE A 21 2.96 18.51 -12.10
N ALA A 22 1.68 18.15 -12.19
CA ALA A 22 1.04 17.31 -11.18
C ALA A 22 1.66 15.89 -11.14
N LEU A 23 1.96 15.32 -12.31
CA LEU A 23 2.64 14.02 -12.41
C LEU A 23 4.02 14.05 -11.76
N GLU A 24 4.84 15.06 -12.07
CA GLU A 24 6.19 15.19 -11.53
C GLU A 24 6.17 15.38 -10.01
N GLN A 25 5.24 16.17 -9.49
CA GLN A 25 5.05 16.35 -8.04
C GLN A 25 4.68 15.03 -7.36
N GLU A 26 3.76 14.25 -7.94
CA GLU A 26 3.37 12.96 -7.38
C GLU A 26 4.52 11.95 -7.44
N VAL A 27 5.25 11.89 -8.55
CA VAL A 27 6.46 11.04 -8.66
C VAL A 27 7.50 11.44 -7.62
N ALA A 28 7.77 12.73 -7.44
CA ALA A 28 8.72 13.21 -6.44
C ALA A 28 8.29 12.85 -5.01
N SER A 29 7.01 13.00 -4.69
CA SER A 29 6.45 12.61 -3.37
C SER A 29 6.61 11.12 -3.12
N LEU A 30 6.31 10.26 -4.10
CA LEU A 30 6.43 8.80 -3.97
C LEU A 30 7.89 8.33 -3.92
N MET A 31 8.78 9.05 -4.60
CA MET A 31 10.21 8.79 -4.52
C MET A 31 10.75 9.08 -3.12
N ALA A 32 10.26 10.15 -2.47
CA ALA A 32 10.64 10.55 -1.12
C ALA A 32 9.96 9.74 0.00
N ASP A 33 8.87 9.02 -0.30
CA ASP A 33 8.17 8.19 0.70
C ASP A 33 8.95 6.90 1.01
N ASP A 34 9.36 6.73 2.26
CA ASP A 34 10.08 5.56 2.77
C ASP A 34 9.21 4.29 2.79
N ASP A 35 7.89 4.43 2.79
CA ASP A 35 6.98 3.29 2.70
C ASP A 35 6.93 2.71 1.28
N VAL A 36 7.33 3.46 0.24
CA VAL A 36 7.40 2.95 -1.13
C VAL A 36 8.72 2.20 -1.34
N THR A 37 8.69 0.87 -1.30
CA THR A 37 9.91 0.06 -1.45
C THR A 37 10.26 -0.25 -2.91
N LYS A 38 9.27 -0.30 -3.82
CA LYS A 38 9.47 -0.60 -5.25
C LYS A 38 9.41 0.67 -6.11
N LYS A 39 10.52 1.41 -6.13
CA LYS A 39 10.63 2.68 -6.89
C LYS A 39 10.39 2.51 -8.40
N SER A 40 10.67 1.33 -8.98
CA SER A 40 10.36 1.04 -10.38
C SER A 40 8.85 0.99 -10.69
N GLY A 41 8.01 0.79 -9.68
CA GLY A 41 6.56 0.79 -9.81
C GLY A 41 5.92 2.18 -9.87
N ILE A 42 6.63 3.23 -9.44
CA ILE A 42 6.09 4.59 -9.29
C ILE A 42 5.52 5.11 -10.60
N TYR A 43 6.26 5.03 -11.70
CA TYR A 43 5.77 5.50 -13.00
C TYR A 43 4.53 4.73 -13.46
N LYS A 44 4.47 3.42 -13.21
CA LYS A 44 3.28 2.63 -13.55
C LYS A 44 2.08 3.12 -12.75
N TYR A 45 2.25 3.26 -11.43
CA TYR A 45 1.20 3.70 -10.53
C TYR A 45 0.62 5.06 -10.94
N VAL A 46 1.48 6.06 -11.12
CA VAL A 46 1.03 7.43 -11.43
C VAL A 46 0.32 7.48 -12.80
N LEU A 47 0.82 6.76 -13.81
CA LEU A 47 0.18 6.71 -15.13
C LEU A 47 -1.16 5.95 -15.13
N GLU A 48 -1.27 4.85 -14.39
CA GLU A 48 -2.52 4.09 -14.20
C GLU A 48 -3.55 4.91 -13.41
N LYS A 49 -3.11 5.56 -12.34
CA LYS A 49 -3.96 6.43 -11.51
C LYS A 49 -4.52 7.59 -12.31
N ALA A 50 -3.71 8.21 -13.18
CA ALA A 50 -4.15 9.28 -14.07
C ALA A 50 -5.25 8.85 -15.07
N ILE A 51 -5.42 7.54 -15.31
CA ILE A 51 -6.51 6.99 -16.15
C ILE A 51 -7.58 6.26 -15.33
N GLY A 52 -7.62 6.46 -14.01
CA GLY A 52 -8.65 5.95 -13.12
C GLY A 52 -8.34 4.60 -12.43
N ASN A 53 -7.15 4.05 -12.60
CA ASN A 53 -6.73 2.79 -11.98
C ASN A 53 -5.82 3.06 -10.77
N ASP A 54 -6.37 3.06 -9.57
CA ASP A 54 -5.65 3.36 -8.32
C ASP A 54 -5.22 2.09 -7.57
N ASP A 55 -4.22 1.38 -8.10
CA ASP A 55 -3.68 0.15 -7.51
C ASP A 55 -2.29 0.39 -6.90
N PRO A 56 -2.19 0.61 -5.57
CA PRO A 56 -0.91 0.86 -4.90
C PRO A 56 -0.04 -0.40 -4.78
N SER A 57 -0.54 -1.61 -5.11
CA SER A 57 0.24 -2.85 -4.98
C SER A 57 1.54 -2.83 -5.82
N VAL A 58 1.54 -2.09 -6.93
CA VAL A 58 2.70 -1.96 -7.81
C VAL A 58 3.85 -1.19 -7.17
N LEU A 59 3.59 -0.41 -6.12
CA LEU A 59 4.57 0.40 -5.39
C LEU A 59 5.36 -0.40 -4.35
N GLY A 60 4.89 -1.59 -3.97
CA GLY A 60 5.50 -2.40 -2.92
C GLY A 60 5.55 -1.64 -1.60
N ILE A 61 4.41 -1.48 -0.93
CA ILE A 61 4.37 -0.74 0.33
C ILE A 61 5.08 -1.53 1.43
N ARG A 62 5.86 -0.84 2.25
CA ARG A 62 6.61 -1.41 3.37
C ARG A 62 5.68 -2.18 4.29
N ALA A 63 6.11 -3.38 4.68
CA ALA A 63 5.41 -4.17 5.67
C ALA A 63 5.78 -3.72 7.09
N PHE A 64 4.84 -3.86 8.01
CA PHE A 64 5.12 -3.72 9.44
C PHE A 64 6.15 -4.76 9.90
N SER A 65 7.07 -4.35 10.78
CA SER A 65 8.02 -5.29 11.38
C SER A 65 7.30 -6.29 12.28
N ASP A 66 7.96 -7.43 12.55
CA ASP A 66 7.39 -8.42 13.47
C ASP A 66 7.23 -7.87 14.89
N SER A 67 8.18 -7.06 15.35
CA SER A 67 8.08 -6.36 16.64
C SER A 67 6.87 -5.42 16.72
N GLN A 68 6.59 -4.65 15.68
CA GLN A 68 5.40 -3.77 15.63
C GLN A 68 4.11 -4.58 15.71
N LYS A 69 4.00 -5.65 14.90
CA LYS A 69 2.85 -6.57 14.92
C LYS A 69 2.66 -7.21 16.28
N ARG A 70 3.74 -7.64 16.94
CA ARG A 70 3.68 -8.25 18.27
C ARG A 70 3.17 -7.28 19.33
N THR A 71 3.69 -6.05 19.33
CA THR A 71 3.24 -4.99 20.24
C THR A 71 1.74 -4.74 20.10
N VAL A 72 1.25 -4.55 18.88
CA VAL A 72 -0.18 -4.29 18.64
C VAL A 72 -1.05 -5.51 18.93
N TYR A 73 -0.57 -6.72 18.64
CA TYR A 73 -1.27 -7.95 19.02
C TYR A 73 -1.51 -8.05 20.53
N GLU A 74 -0.47 -7.75 21.33
CA GLU A 74 -0.55 -7.77 22.79
C GLU A 74 -1.49 -6.68 23.32
N GLN A 75 -1.41 -5.47 22.76
CA GLN A 75 -2.33 -4.36 23.08
C GLN A 75 -3.79 -4.70 22.76
N GLN A 76 -4.05 -5.40 21.65
CA GLN A 76 -5.37 -5.87 21.25
C GLN A 76 -5.84 -7.12 22.03
N GLY A 77 -4.99 -7.72 22.87
CA GLY A 77 -5.29 -8.97 23.58
C GLY A 77 -5.53 -10.16 22.65
N GLY A 78 -4.96 -10.13 21.43
CA GLY A 78 -5.21 -11.11 20.38
C GLY A 78 -6.62 -11.07 19.80
N ILE A 79 -7.35 -9.98 19.98
CA ILE A 79 -8.71 -9.81 19.46
C ILE A 79 -8.63 -9.11 18.09
N CYS A 80 -9.25 -9.72 17.07
CA CYS A 80 -9.39 -9.12 15.75
C CYS A 80 -10.34 -7.91 15.81
N THR A 81 -9.88 -6.73 15.43
CA THR A 81 -10.68 -5.48 15.45
C THR A 81 -11.89 -5.51 14.51
N CYS A 82 -11.89 -6.38 13.50
CA CYS A 82 -12.99 -6.50 12.53
C CYS A 82 -14.09 -7.46 12.98
N CYS A 83 -13.74 -8.63 13.54
CA CYS A 83 -14.74 -9.66 13.92
C CYS A 83 -14.92 -9.87 15.43
N GLY A 84 -14.09 -9.24 16.26
CA GLY A 84 -14.17 -9.31 17.73
C GLY A 84 -13.77 -10.66 18.35
N LYS A 85 -13.30 -11.62 17.54
CA LYS A 85 -12.86 -12.94 18.03
C LYS A 85 -11.39 -12.94 18.41
N LYS A 86 -11.02 -13.80 19.36
CA LYS A 86 -9.65 -14.02 19.80
C LYS A 86 -8.95 -15.05 18.91
N TYR A 87 -7.70 -14.77 18.56
CA TYR A 87 -6.85 -15.62 17.73
C TYR A 87 -5.44 -15.68 18.32
N LYS A 88 -4.66 -16.69 17.93
CA LYS A 88 -3.22 -16.72 18.20
C LYS A 88 -2.48 -15.76 17.27
N TYR A 89 -1.27 -15.37 17.65
CA TYR A 89 -0.46 -14.43 16.86
C TYR A 89 -0.23 -14.93 15.42
N GLU A 90 0.01 -16.23 15.25
CA GLU A 90 0.28 -16.85 13.95
C GLU A 90 -0.95 -16.86 13.03
N GLU A 91 -2.15 -16.72 13.60
CA GLU A 91 -3.43 -16.68 12.89
C GLU A 91 -3.85 -15.24 12.52
N MET A 92 -3.03 -14.25 12.86
CA MET A 92 -3.28 -12.85 12.63
C MET A 92 -2.23 -12.20 11.71
N GLU A 93 -2.64 -11.15 11.03
CA GLU A 93 -1.81 -10.35 10.13
C GLU A 93 -1.93 -8.88 10.51
N GLY A 94 -0.81 -8.17 10.42
CA GLY A 94 -0.78 -6.73 10.61
C GLY A 94 -1.24 -6.02 9.35
N ASP A 95 -2.17 -5.08 9.51
CA ASP A 95 -2.80 -4.36 8.42
C ASP A 95 -2.98 -2.89 8.79
N HIS A 96 -3.05 -2.02 7.78
CA HIS A 96 -3.24 -0.60 8.01
C HIS A 96 -4.70 -0.29 8.40
N ILE A 97 -4.91 0.54 9.43
CA ILE A 97 -6.23 1.07 9.80
C ILE A 97 -6.76 1.95 8.67
N LYS A 98 -6.00 2.99 8.33
CA LYS A 98 -6.19 3.79 7.12
C LYS A 98 -5.31 3.21 6.02
N PRO A 99 -5.88 2.75 4.89
CA PRO A 99 -5.09 2.22 3.78
C PRO A 99 -4.05 3.22 3.27
N TRP A 100 -2.91 2.72 2.80
CA TRP A 100 -1.85 3.56 2.25
C TRP A 100 -2.32 4.42 1.06
N SER A 101 -3.17 3.88 0.18
CA SER A 101 -3.78 4.65 -0.93
C SER A 101 -4.60 5.86 -0.46
N LYS A 102 -5.08 5.85 0.78
CA LYS A 102 -5.80 6.97 1.40
C LYS A 102 -4.89 7.84 2.28
N GLY A 103 -3.58 7.67 2.20
CA GLY A 103 -2.57 8.41 2.97
C GLY A 103 -2.42 7.89 4.40
N GLY A 104 -2.55 6.58 4.62
CA GLY A 104 -2.18 5.95 5.89
C GLY A 104 -0.75 5.41 5.85
N LYS A 105 0.10 5.90 6.75
CA LYS A 105 1.51 5.49 6.83
C LYS A 105 1.70 4.17 7.57
N THR A 106 2.85 3.54 7.39
CA THR A 106 3.26 2.29 8.04
C THR A 106 3.86 2.61 9.42
N GLU A 107 3.01 3.17 10.27
CA GLU A 107 3.33 3.60 11.64
C GLU A 107 2.51 2.76 12.63
N ILE A 108 2.99 2.61 13.86
CA ILE A 108 2.37 1.70 14.84
C ILE A 108 0.94 2.16 15.19
N GLU A 109 0.68 3.46 15.14
CA GLU A 109 -0.62 4.09 15.36
C GLU A 109 -1.62 3.77 14.26
N ASN A 110 -1.14 3.41 13.06
CA ASN A 110 -1.95 3.00 11.93
C ASN A 110 -1.94 1.47 11.73
N LEU A 111 -1.36 0.71 12.65
CA LEU A 111 -1.34 -0.75 12.61
C LEU A 111 -2.52 -1.32 13.43
N GLN A 112 -3.21 -2.29 12.84
CA GLN A 112 -4.14 -3.18 13.54
C GLN A 112 -3.82 -4.64 13.20
N MET A 113 -4.09 -5.54 14.14
CA MET A 113 -4.04 -6.97 13.89
C MET A 113 -5.43 -7.49 13.51
N LEU A 114 -5.52 -8.15 12.36
CA LEU A 114 -6.71 -8.79 11.85
C LEU A 114 -6.48 -10.31 11.76
N CYS A 115 -7.53 -11.11 11.93
CA CYS A 115 -7.44 -12.52 11.52
C CYS A 115 -7.29 -12.61 9.99
N ARG A 116 -6.65 -13.69 9.51
CA ARG A 116 -6.38 -13.90 8.07
C ARG A 116 -7.62 -13.72 7.18
N ASP A 117 -8.78 -14.21 7.62
CA ASP A 117 -10.04 -14.08 6.88
C ASP A 117 -10.52 -12.63 6.76
N CYS A 118 -10.47 -11.88 7.87
CA CYS A 118 -10.83 -10.46 7.87
C CYS A 118 -9.85 -9.64 7.03
N ASN A 119 -8.54 -9.92 7.14
CA ASN A 119 -7.52 -9.24 6.36
C ASN A 119 -7.75 -9.46 4.85
N ARG A 120 -7.92 -10.71 4.44
CA ARG A 120 -8.19 -11.06 3.03
C ARG A 120 -9.45 -10.39 2.48
N ARG A 121 -10.52 -10.30 3.28
CA ARG A 121 -11.75 -9.60 2.87
C ARG A 121 -11.56 -8.09 2.76
N LYS A 122 -10.69 -7.49 3.57
CA LYS A 122 -10.34 -6.07 3.49
C LYS A 122 -9.49 -5.77 2.26
N SER A 123 -8.56 -6.64 1.87
CA SER A 123 -7.76 -6.46 0.65
C SER A 123 -8.58 -6.54 -0.65
N ASN A 124 -9.77 -7.14 -0.62
CA ASN A 124 -10.69 -7.23 -1.76
C ASN A 124 -11.65 -6.02 -1.86
N LYS A 125 -11.40 -4.93 -1.12
CA LYS A 125 -12.23 -3.71 -1.07
C LYS A 125 -11.36 -2.47 -1.20
#